data_AF-A0A7X8JDI4-F1
#
_entry.id   AF-A0A7X8JDI4-F1
#
_cell.length_a   1.000
_cell.length_b   1.000
_cell.length_c   1.000
_cell.angle_alpha   90.00
_cell.angle_beta   90.00
_cell.angle_gamma   90.00
#
_symmetry.space_group_name_H-M   'P 1'
#
loop_
_entity.id
_entity.type
_entity.pdbx_description
1 polymer ?
#
loop_
_entity_poly.entity_id
_entity_poly.type
_entity_poly.pdbx_seq_one_letter_code
_entity_poly.pdbx_strand_id
1 'polypeptide(L)'
;AHLVLEQDFRYDEADVIMRQHTVIEESGRISIYRIWDHYYSRESIVKLLQEKGYNVQDIFSDLTGKPFEEKTKSMGIAAKRAY
;
A
#
# COMPACT_ATOMS: atom_id res chain seq x y z
N ALA A 1 -21.40 -12.20 -19.19
CA ALA A 1 -21.41 -11.57 -17.85
C ALA A 1 -20.53 -12.38 -16.88
N HIS A 2 -20.27 -11.87 -15.68
CA HIS A 2 -19.51 -12.57 -14.64
C HIS A 2 -20.02 -12.18 -13.25
N LEU A 3 -19.75 -13.02 -12.25
CA LEU A 3 -19.97 -12.77 -10.83
C LEU A 3 -18.61 -12.63 -10.12
N VAL A 4 -18.46 -11.64 -9.25
CA VAL A 4 -17.26 -11.48 -8.41
C VAL A 4 -17.65 -11.62 -6.95
N LEU A 5 -16.93 -12.46 -6.21
CA LEU A 5 -17.00 -12.52 -4.75
C LEU A 5 -15.73 -11.87 -4.18
N GLU A 6 -15.91 -10.92 -3.28
CA GLU A 6 -14.83 -10.17 -2.63
C GLU A 6 -14.69 -10.60 -1.18
N GLN A 7 -13.44 -10.78 -0.74
CA GLN A 7 -13.11 -11.08 0.66
C GLN A 7 -11.78 -10.44 1.04
N ASP A 8 -11.78 -9.70 2.13
CA ASP A 8 -10.59 -9.08 2.70
C ASP A 8 -10.04 -9.89 3.88
N PHE A 9 -8.72 -10.00 3.92
CA PHE A 9 -7.98 -10.60 5.03
C PHE A 9 -7.00 -9.56 5.57
N ARG A 10 -7.12 -9.24 6.87
CA ARG A 10 -6.23 -8.28 7.54
C ARG A 10 -5.16 -9.02 8.33
N TYR A 11 -3.92 -8.58 8.14
CA TYR A 11 -2.74 -9.05 8.85
C TYR A 11 -2.11 -7.85 9.55
N ASP A 12 -2.72 -7.43 10.67
CA ASP A 12 -2.40 -6.17 11.34
C ASP A 12 -0.92 -6.11 11.82
N GLU A 13 -0.35 -7.25 12.25
CA GLU A 13 1.06 -7.34 12.67
C GLU A 13 2.06 -7.10 11.52
N ALA A 14 1.63 -7.29 10.28
CA ALA A 14 2.45 -7.16 9.08
C ALA A 14 2.13 -5.91 8.26
N ASP A 15 1.24 -5.04 8.74
CA ASP A 15 0.73 -3.87 8.01
C ASP A 15 0.22 -4.22 6.60
N VAL A 16 -0.47 -5.38 6.46
CA VAL A 16 -0.90 -5.93 5.17
C VAL A 16 -2.39 -6.23 5.15
N ILE A 17 -3.03 -5.89 4.04
CA ILE A 17 -4.37 -6.35 3.68
C ILE A 17 -4.26 -7.17 2.39
N MET A 18 -4.81 -8.38 2.40
CA MET A 18 -4.98 -9.17 1.19
C MET A 18 -6.44 -9.09 0.73
N ARG A 19 -6.66 -8.56 -0.47
CA ARG A 19 -7.98 -8.50 -1.11
C ARG A 19 -8.10 -9.64 -2.11
N GLN A 20 -8.98 -10.59 -1.81
CA GLN A 20 -9.27 -11.71 -2.71
C GLN A 20 -10.49 -11.40 -3.58
N HIS A 21 -10.34 -11.55 -4.89
CA HIS A 21 -11.43 -11.49 -5.86
C HIS A 21 -11.58 -12.85 -6.53
N THR A 22 -12.71 -13.52 -6.29
CA THR A 22 -13.07 -14.77 -6.96
C THR A 22 -14.04 -14.46 -8.09
N VAL A 23 -13.57 -14.55 -9.33
CA VAL A 23 -14.32 -14.25 -10.54
C VAL A 23 -14.87 -15.55 -11.12
N ILE A 24 -16.20 -15.63 -11.24
CA ILE A 24 -16.94 -16.75 -11.83
C ILE A 24 -17.56 -16.27 -13.14
N GLU A 25 -17.16 -16.87 -14.23
CA GLU A 25 -17.67 -16.54 -15.57
C GLU A 25 -18.85 -17.43 -15.95
N GLU A 26 -19.62 -16.99 -16.95
CA GLU A 26 -20.71 -17.80 -17.52
C GLU A 26 -20.27 -19.18 -18.03
N SER A 27 -19.01 -19.29 -18.47
CA SER A 27 -18.41 -20.57 -18.88
C SER A 27 -18.22 -21.56 -17.73
N GLY A 28 -18.41 -21.13 -16.49
CA GLY A 28 -18.07 -21.89 -15.28
C GLY A 28 -16.60 -21.80 -14.89
N ARG A 29 -15.76 -21.08 -15.67
CA ARG A 29 -14.37 -20.82 -15.29
C ARG A 29 -14.33 -19.97 -14.01
N ILE A 30 -13.48 -20.39 -13.07
CA ILE A 30 -13.23 -19.69 -11.82
C ILE A 30 -11.77 -19.22 -11.81
N SER A 31 -11.58 -17.92 -11.60
CA SER A 31 -10.26 -17.31 -11.42
C SER A 31 -10.19 -16.62 -10.07
N ILE A 32 -9.09 -16.80 -9.33
CA ILE A 32 -8.89 -16.18 -8.02
C ILE A 32 -7.70 -15.24 -8.09
N TYR A 33 -7.94 -13.96 -7.82
CA TYR A 33 -6.91 -12.93 -7.74
C TYR A 33 -6.70 -12.53 -6.28
N ARG A 34 -5.45 -12.43 -5.86
CA ARG A 34 -5.07 -11.96 -4.52
C ARG A 34 -4.17 -10.75 -4.66
N ILE A 35 -4.69 -9.60 -4.27
CA ILE A 35 -3.95 -8.34 -4.25
C ILE A 35 -3.46 -8.14 -2.83
N TRP A 36 -2.14 -7.98 -2.67
CA TRP A 36 -1.50 -7.76 -1.39
C TRP A 36 -1.10 -6.30 -1.28
N ASP A 37 -1.76 -5.57 -0.39
CA ASP A 37 -1.47 -4.18 -0.12
C ASP A 37 -0.77 -4.07 1.22
N HIS A 38 0.51 -3.67 1.18
CA HIS A 38 1.23 -3.26 2.38
C HIS A 38 1.07 -1.75 2.55
N TYR A 39 0.67 -1.32 3.74
CA TYR A 39 0.60 0.10 4.08
C TYR A 39 1.76 0.46 5.00
N TYR A 40 2.09 1.74 5.08
CA TYR A 40 3.19 2.21 5.91
C TYR A 40 2.72 3.36 6.78
N SER A 41 3.12 3.34 8.05
CA SER A 41 3.15 4.54 8.86
C SER A 41 4.31 5.43 8.42
N ARG A 42 4.31 6.69 8.86
CA ARG A 42 5.43 7.60 8.64
C ARG A 42 6.75 7.00 9.17
N GLU A 43 6.69 6.40 10.34
CA GLU A 43 7.85 5.81 11.02
C GLU A 43 8.38 4.59 10.25
N SER A 44 7.49 3.69 9.79
CA SER A 44 7.91 2.47 9.11
C SER A 44 8.49 2.75 7.73
N ILE A 45 7.93 3.70 6.96
CA ILE A 45 8.49 4.07 5.65
C ILE A 45 9.83 4.81 5.78
N VAL A 46 9.97 5.72 6.76
CA VAL A 46 11.23 6.44 7.00
C VAL A 46 12.32 5.46 7.39
N LYS A 47 12.04 4.54 8.32
CA LYS A 47 12.99 3.51 8.74
C LYS A 47 13.41 2.63 7.56
N LEU A 48 12.46 2.15 6.77
CA LEU A 48 12.75 1.33 5.59
C LEU A 48 13.66 2.06 4.60
N LEU A 49 13.39 3.33 4.30
CA LEU A 49 14.20 4.12 3.38
C LEU A 49 15.62 4.32 3.91
N GLN A 50 15.77 4.63 5.20
CA GLN A 50 17.08 4.77 5.85
C GLN A 50 17.88 3.46 5.82
N GLU A 51 17.26 2.33 6.14
CA GLU A 51 17.88 1.00 6.07
C GLU A 51 18.32 0.63 4.64
N LYS A 52 17.66 1.19 3.62
CA LYS A 52 18.03 1.02 2.20
C LYS A 52 18.99 2.11 1.69
N GLY A 53 19.56 2.92 2.58
CA GLY A 53 20.56 3.92 2.24
C GLY A 53 19.98 5.18 1.60
N TYR A 54 18.77 5.58 1.99
CA TYR A 54 18.16 6.85 1.58
C TYR A 54 18.02 7.80 2.75
N ASN A 55 18.33 9.07 2.51
CA ASN A 55 18.04 10.18 3.40
C ASN A 55 16.71 10.80 2.97
N VAL A 56 15.70 10.66 3.82
CA VAL A 56 14.39 11.34 3.64
C VAL A 56 14.59 12.84 3.77
N GLN A 57 14.19 13.59 2.75
CA GLN A 57 14.29 15.05 2.70
C GLN A 57 12.99 15.70 3.16
N ASP A 58 11.86 15.22 2.64
CA ASP A 58 10.53 15.76 2.93
C ASP A 58 9.45 14.68 2.89
N ILE A 59 8.36 14.97 3.59
CA ILE A 59 7.14 14.17 3.64
C ILE A 59 5.96 15.11 3.41
N PHE A 60 5.01 14.66 2.59
CA PHE A 60 3.84 15.41 2.16
C PHE A 60 2.57 14.61 2.41
N SER A 61 1.42 15.29 2.51
CA SER A 61 0.10 14.64 2.64
C SER A 61 -0.45 14.10 1.31
N ASP A 62 0.23 14.38 0.19
CA ASP A 62 -0.11 13.90 -1.14
C ASP A 62 1.11 14.02 -2.09
N LEU A 63 0.90 13.71 -3.37
CA LEU A 63 1.94 13.80 -4.41
C LEU A 63 2.00 15.18 -5.11
N THR A 64 1.27 16.18 -4.62
CA THR A 64 1.20 17.53 -5.19
C THR A 64 1.94 18.57 -4.36
N GLY A 65 2.55 18.16 -3.24
CA GLY A 65 3.35 19.01 -2.37
C GLY A 65 2.58 19.59 -1.19
N LYS A 66 1.38 19.07 -0.87
CA LYS A 66 0.65 19.49 0.33
C LYS A 66 1.48 19.20 1.60
N PRO A 67 1.64 20.16 2.53
CA PRO A 67 2.32 19.92 3.80
C PRO A 67 1.77 18.69 4.53
N PHE A 68 2.64 17.97 5.22
CA PHE A 68 2.26 16.76 5.95
C PHE A 68 1.33 17.07 7.14
N GLU A 69 0.32 16.23 7.30
CA GLU A 69 -0.62 16.24 8.43
C GLU A 69 -0.75 14.81 8.97
N GLU A 70 -0.70 14.64 10.30
CA GLU A 70 -0.74 13.32 10.96
C GLU A 70 -1.97 12.46 10.61
N LYS A 71 -3.09 13.10 10.21
CA LYS A 71 -4.33 12.40 9.85
C LYS A 71 -4.48 12.17 8.34
N THR A 72 -3.43 12.37 7.55
CA THR A 72 -3.48 12.12 6.11
C THR A 72 -3.71 10.65 5.80
N LYS A 73 -4.43 10.35 4.72
CA LYS A 73 -4.66 8.98 4.23
C LYS A 73 -3.56 8.49 3.29
N SER A 74 -2.71 9.39 2.82
CA SER A 74 -1.66 9.09 1.85
C SER A 74 -0.46 9.97 2.12
N MET A 75 0.72 9.49 1.75
CA MET A 75 1.97 10.21 1.93
C MET A 75 2.73 10.28 0.62
N GLY A 76 3.28 11.46 0.33
CA GLY A 76 4.36 11.63 -0.64
C GLY A 76 5.69 11.69 0.09
N ILE A 77 6.70 10.96 -0.39
CA ILE A 77 8.03 10.95 0.23
C ILE A 77 9.07 11.38 -0.80
N ALA A 78 9.83 12.44 -0.49
CA ALA A 78 11.01 12.83 -1.23
C ALA A 78 12.25 12.33 -0.48
N ALA A 79 13.04 11.46 -1.12
CA ALA A 79 14.24 10.89 -0.52
C ALA A 79 15.40 10.87 -1.53
N LYS A 80 16.62 11.00 -1.02
CA LYS A 80 17.85 10.99 -1.81
C LYS A 80 18.77 9.89 -1.32
N ARG A 81 19.40 9.14 -2.24
CA ARG A 81 20.38 8.11 -1.86
C ARG A 81 21.52 8.75 -1.05
N ALA A 82 21.85 8.15 0.08
CA ALA A 82 23.03 8.48 0.86
C ALA A 82 24.28 8.11 0.03
N TYR A 83 25.20 9.07 -0.08
CA TYR A 83 26.50 8.88 -0.74
C TYR A 83 27.54 8.42 0.28
#